data_AF-A0AAU1GNQ6-F1
#
_entry.id   AF-A0AAU1GNQ6-F1
#
_cell.length_a   1.000
_cell.length_b   1.000
_cell.length_c   1.000
_cell.angle_alpha   90.00
_cell.angle_beta   90.00
_cell.angle_gamma   90.00
#
_symmetry.space_group_name_H-M   'P 1'
#
loop_
_entity.id
_entity.type
_entity.pdbx_description
1 polymer ?
#
loop_
_entity_poly.entity_id
_entity_poly.type
_entity_poly.pdbx_seq_one_letter_code
_entity_poly.pdbx_strand_id
1 'polypeptide(L)'
;MSCPTCQVPVHTQFASSDLVGPIVEGGLDPASDPAWTESGAKSPAEYARWAGHLCGMTCLRMALGADAPSLFALRDGALEYGAYTEDGDGEIRGLVYAPFATYVREKHGLEATVHRHLAPAEILDLLDEGRFVMASVHYAIRHPRRPAPGRGGHLVLLTSRTADGTGVHFHNPSGTSAATRAAELPTAAFERFFAGRGVSLRATGAQPGERTQQRERARGRSRPPSPVIAACTARRHF
;
A
#
# COMPACT_ATOMS: atom_id res chain seq x y z
N MET A 1 -7.81 11.80 -3.11
CA MET A 1 -8.34 11.86 -4.50
C MET A 1 -7.87 10.63 -5.25
N SER A 2 -8.74 10.03 -6.07
CA SER A 2 -8.37 8.90 -6.93
C SER A 2 -7.85 9.37 -8.28
N CYS A 3 -6.92 8.62 -8.85
CA CYS A 3 -6.43 8.86 -10.21
C CYS A 3 -7.56 8.62 -11.21
N PRO A 4 -7.84 9.54 -12.15
CA PRO A 4 -8.88 9.35 -13.15
C PRO A 4 -8.59 8.18 -14.11
N THR A 5 -7.31 7.86 -14.35
CA THR A 5 -6.88 6.78 -15.25
C THR A 5 -7.18 5.39 -14.68
N CYS A 6 -6.90 5.16 -13.39
CA CYS A 6 -6.97 3.83 -12.79
C CYS A 6 -7.90 3.71 -11.56
N GLN A 7 -8.53 4.81 -11.13
CA GLN A 7 -9.43 4.90 -9.96
C GLN A 7 -8.79 4.54 -8.60
N VAL A 8 -7.48 4.25 -8.57
CA VAL A 8 -6.69 4.01 -7.35
C VAL A 8 -6.34 5.35 -6.69
N PRO A 9 -6.37 5.47 -5.36
CA PRO A 9 -5.88 6.67 -4.67
C PRO A 9 -4.40 6.93 -4.95
N VAL A 10 -4.05 8.21 -5.06
CA VAL A 10 -2.66 8.66 -5.20
C VAL A 10 -2.19 9.20 -3.85
N HIS A 11 -1.19 8.55 -3.26
CA HIS A 11 -0.58 8.94 -1.99
C HIS A 11 0.93 9.08 -2.12
N THR A 12 1.51 9.93 -1.28
CA THR A 12 2.95 10.07 -1.09
C THR A 12 3.37 9.43 0.22
N GLN A 13 4.66 9.06 0.33
CA GLN A 13 5.23 8.59 1.60
C GLN A 13 5.47 9.74 2.60
N PHE A 14 5.39 10.97 2.11
CA PHE A 14 5.37 12.20 2.88
C PHE A 14 3.92 12.69 3.04
N ALA A 15 3.58 13.28 4.18
CA ALA A 15 2.23 13.69 4.52
C ALA A 15 1.75 14.85 3.64
N SER A 16 2.59 15.87 3.44
CA SER A 16 2.30 16.98 2.52
C SER A 16 2.84 16.70 1.13
N SER A 17 1.95 16.46 0.16
CA SER A 17 2.34 16.09 -1.21
C SER A 17 3.13 17.18 -1.97
N ASP A 18 3.02 18.44 -1.54
CA ASP A 18 3.74 19.57 -2.13
C ASP A 18 5.12 19.79 -1.47
N LEU A 19 5.38 19.14 -0.33
CA LEU A 19 6.69 19.16 0.34
C LEU A 19 7.61 18.02 -0.10
N VAL A 20 7.15 17.10 -0.96
CA VAL A 20 7.98 15.97 -1.42
C VAL A 20 9.28 16.45 -2.07
N GLY A 21 9.20 17.41 -3.01
CA GLY A 21 10.37 18.01 -3.65
C GLY A 21 11.30 18.71 -2.66
N PRO A 22 10.79 19.67 -1.86
CA PRO A 22 11.54 20.30 -0.78
C PRO A 22 12.27 19.30 0.15
N ILE A 23 11.64 18.19 0.50
CA ILE A 23 12.24 17.17 1.38
C ILE A 23 13.32 16.36 0.64
N VAL A 24 12.96 15.72 -0.48
CA VAL A 24 13.85 14.72 -1.11
C VAL A 24 14.93 15.31 -2.01
N GLU A 25 14.79 16.59 -2.40
CA GLU A 25 15.73 17.29 -3.28
C GLU A 25 16.26 18.59 -2.66
N GLY A 26 15.46 19.25 -1.81
CA GLY A 26 15.80 20.54 -1.18
C GLY A 26 16.40 20.45 0.23
N GLY A 27 16.43 19.26 0.84
CA GLY A 27 16.97 19.05 2.18
C GLY A 27 16.09 19.59 3.32
N LEU A 28 14.80 19.86 3.06
CA LEU A 28 13.84 20.19 4.11
C LEU A 28 13.71 19.01 5.07
N ASP A 29 13.84 19.26 6.37
CA ASP A 29 13.64 18.24 7.40
C ASP A 29 12.18 17.76 7.37
N PRO A 30 11.90 16.46 7.16
CA PRO A 30 10.52 15.97 7.19
C PRO A 30 9.81 16.25 8.53
N ALA A 31 10.52 16.43 9.65
CA ALA A 31 9.89 16.79 10.92
C ALA A 31 9.13 18.14 10.86
N SER A 32 9.44 18.98 9.87
CA SER A 32 8.76 20.26 9.61
C SER A 32 7.47 20.15 8.78
N ASP A 33 7.14 18.96 8.27
CA ASP A 33 5.91 18.74 7.50
C ASP A 33 4.68 18.97 8.38
N PRO A 34 3.86 20.01 8.16
CA PRO A 34 2.77 20.38 9.07
C PRO A 34 1.67 19.30 9.17
N ALA A 35 1.60 18.40 8.18
CA ALA A 35 0.61 17.34 8.12
C ALA A 35 1.13 16.00 8.69
N TRP A 36 2.31 15.95 9.32
CA TRP A 36 2.93 14.70 9.79
C TRP A 36 1.98 13.84 10.63
N THR A 37 1.06 14.43 11.39
CA THR A 37 0.07 13.73 12.22
C THR A 37 -0.88 12.86 11.40
N GLU A 38 -1.20 13.25 10.16
CA GLU A 38 -2.07 12.50 9.25
C GLU A 38 -1.44 11.17 8.81
N SER A 39 -0.12 11.04 8.90
CA SER A 39 0.58 9.79 8.63
C SER A 39 0.28 8.71 9.68
N GLY A 40 -0.15 9.11 10.88
CA GLY A 40 -0.32 8.25 12.05
C GLY A 40 0.94 8.11 12.92
N ALA A 41 2.02 8.84 12.63
CA ALA A 41 3.19 8.91 13.50
C ALA A 41 2.82 9.49 14.88
N LYS A 42 3.56 9.10 15.92
CA LYS A 42 3.38 9.55 17.31
C LYS A 42 4.13 10.84 17.61
N SER A 43 5.11 11.20 16.78
CA SER A 43 5.89 12.43 16.90
C SER A 43 6.48 12.88 15.56
N PRO A 44 6.87 14.15 15.41
CA PRO A 44 7.58 14.63 14.23
C PRO A 44 8.91 13.89 14.01
N ALA A 45 9.63 13.56 15.09
CA ALA A 45 10.90 12.84 15.01
C ALA A 45 10.73 11.41 14.49
N GLU A 46 9.68 10.71 14.94
CA GLU A 46 9.34 9.39 14.41
C GLU A 46 8.94 9.48 12.93
N TYR A 47 8.15 10.49 12.57
CA TYR A 47 7.78 10.73 11.18
C TYR A 47 9.04 10.94 10.32
N ALA A 48 9.94 11.82 10.72
CA ALA A 48 11.15 12.13 9.96
C ALA A 48 12.08 10.93 9.79
N ARG A 49 12.25 10.12 10.83
CA ARG A 49 13.02 8.88 10.78
C ARG A 49 12.48 7.90 9.74
N TRP A 50 11.16 7.77 9.63
CA TRP A 50 10.54 6.72 8.82
C TRP A 50 10.10 7.17 7.43
N ALA A 51 9.75 8.44 7.21
CA ALA A 51 9.11 8.91 5.99
C ALA A 51 9.90 8.57 4.72
N GLY A 52 11.24 8.57 4.79
CA GLY A 52 12.13 8.18 3.68
C GLY A 52 12.07 6.69 3.27
N HIS A 53 11.59 5.81 4.15
CA HIS A 53 11.67 4.36 3.98
C HIS A 53 10.32 3.70 3.63
N LEU A 54 9.21 4.45 3.73
CA LEU A 54 7.85 3.88 3.66
C LEU A 54 7.25 3.81 2.25
N CYS A 55 8.04 3.96 1.18
CA CYS A 55 7.54 3.84 -0.21
C CYS A 55 6.72 2.56 -0.45
N GLY A 56 7.15 1.43 0.11
CA GLY A 56 6.44 0.16 0.03
C GLY A 56 5.11 0.15 0.77
N MET A 57 5.04 0.76 1.97
CA MET A 57 3.78 0.88 2.72
C MET A 57 2.81 1.87 2.06
N THR A 58 3.32 2.93 1.43
CA THR A 58 2.49 3.83 0.62
C THR A 58 1.92 3.10 -0.58
N CYS A 59 2.70 2.25 -1.26
CA CYS A 59 2.19 1.41 -2.34
C CYS A 59 1.09 0.46 -1.87
N LEU A 60 1.28 -0.21 -0.72
CA LEU A 60 0.24 -1.06 -0.13
C LEU A 60 -1.01 -0.25 0.21
N ARG A 61 -0.87 0.91 0.86
CA ARG A 61 -1.99 1.80 1.20
C ARG A 61 -2.81 2.17 -0.02
N MET A 62 -2.14 2.52 -1.13
CA MET A 62 -2.81 2.81 -2.39
C MET A 62 -3.56 1.59 -2.94
N ALA A 63 -2.93 0.41 -2.92
CA ALA A 63 -3.56 -0.84 -3.37
C ALA A 63 -4.77 -1.27 -2.52
N LEU A 64 -4.78 -0.96 -1.22
CA LEU A 64 -5.89 -1.23 -0.30
C LEU A 64 -7.08 -0.26 -0.51
N GLY A 65 -6.85 0.92 -1.09
CA GLY A 65 -7.91 1.87 -1.40
C GLY A 65 -8.31 2.79 -0.24
N ALA A 66 -9.54 3.30 -0.28
CA ALA A 66 -10.00 4.38 0.61
C ALA A 66 -10.06 3.99 2.09
N ASP A 67 -10.34 2.73 2.40
CA ASP A 67 -10.47 2.23 3.78
C ASP A 67 -9.14 1.75 4.37
N ALA A 68 -8.02 2.02 3.68
CA ALA A 68 -6.70 1.59 4.12
C ALA A 68 -6.31 2.22 5.48
N PRO A 69 -5.65 1.48 6.38
CA PRO A 69 -5.09 2.04 7.60
C PRO A 69 -4.12 3.21 7.33
N SER A 70 -3.81 3.98 8.38
CA SER A 70 -2.79 5.03 8.29
C SER A 70 -1.43 4.44 7.90
N LEU A 71 -0.57 5.27 7.32
CA LEU A 71 0.73 4.82 6.82
C LEU A 71 1.58 4.19 7.95
N PHE A 72 1.53 4.77 9.15
CA PHE A 72 2.27 4.28 10.31
C PHE A 72 1.61 3.04 10.95
N ALA A 73 0.28 2.88 10.87
CA ALA A 73 -0.35 1.61 11.26
C ALA A 73 0.04 0.46 10.34
N LEU A 74 0.18 0.71 9.03
CA LEU A 74 0.70 -0.28 8.08
C LEU A 74 2.16 -0.61 8.36
N ARG A 75 3.00 0.39 8.66
CA ARG A 75 4.38 0.20 9.10
C ARG A 75 4.44 -0.70 10.34
N ASP A 76 3.64 -0.41 11.36
CA ASP A 76 3.66 -1.16 12.62
C ASP A 76 3.32 -2.63 12.41
N GLY A 77 2.24 -2.90 11.66
CA GLY A 77 1.90 -4.27 11.29
C GLY A 77 2.99 -4.95 10.45
N ALA A 78 3.64 -4.23 9.54
CA ALA A 78 4.73 -4.78 8.73
C ALA A 78 5.98 -5.10 9.57
N LEU A 79 6.28 -4.30 10.60
CA LEU A 79 7.38 -4.54 11.55
C LEU A 79 7.18 -5.83 12.35
N GLU A 80 5.95 -6.12 12.79
CA GLU A 80 5.62 -7.36 13.51
C GLU A 80 5.94 -8.63 12.69
N TYR A 81 5.93 -8.52 11.36
CA TYR A 81 6.25 -9.61 10.44
C TYR A 81 7.72 -9.63 10.01
N GLY A 82 8.54 -8.66 10.45
CA GLY A 82 9.93 -8.52 10.01
C GLY A 82 10.07 -7.99 8.58
N ALA A 83 9.06 -7.28 8.06
CA ALA A 83 9.12 -6.68 6.73
C ALA A 83 9.99 -5.41 6.68
N TYR A 84 10.28 -4.82 7.83
CA TYR A 84 11.32 -3.81 8.01
C TYR A 84 12.26 -4.26 9.13
N THR A 85 13.54 -3.94 8.99
CA THR A 85 14.57 -4.24 9.97
C THR A 85 15.48 -3.04 10.12
N GLU A 86 16.06 -2.88 11.29
CA GLU A 86 17.15 -1.94 11.56
C GLU A 86 18.44 -2.75 11.69
N ASP A 87 19.56 -2.21 11.22
CA ASP A 87 20.86 -2.83 11.47
C ASP A 87 21.42 -2.45 12.85
N GLY A 88 22.65 -2.91 13.15
CA GLY A 88 23.29 -2.65 14.45
C GLY A 88 23.55 -1.18 14.76
N ASP A 89 23.56 -0.31 13.75
CA ASP A 89 23.75 1.13 13.89
C ASP A 89 22.40 1.88 13.93
N GLY A 90 21.28 1.16 13.82
CA GLY A 90 19.92 1.70 13.83
C GLY A 90 19.44 2.18 12.46
N GLU A 91 20.14 1.85 11.37
CA GLU A 91 19.73 2.23 10.01
C GLU A 91 18.59 1.34 9.50
N ILE A 92 17.51 1.99 9.05
CA ILE A 92 16.32 1.30 8.55
C ILE A 92 16.60 0.73 7.16
N ARG A 93 16.56 -0.59 7.05
CA ARG A 93 16.66 -1.29 5.77
C ARG A 93 15.36 -1.17 4.97
N GLY A 94 15.49 -1.27 3.65
CA GLY A 94 14.33 -1.29 2.75
C GLY A 94 13.41 -2.49 3.00
N LEU A 95 12.18 -2.39 2.49
CA LEU A 95 11.15 -3.41 2.65
C LEU A 95 11.62 -4.81 2.20
N VAL A 96 11.49 -5.80 3.09
CA VAL A 96 11.81 -7.19 2.81
C VAL A 96 10.57 -7.91 2.26
N TYR A 97 10.64 -8.41 1.02
CA TYR A 97 9.44 -8.79 0.25
C TYR A 97 8.72 -10.04 0.77
N ALA A 98 9.45 -11.06 1.21
CA ALA A 98 8.84 -12.31 1.69
C ALA A 98 7.98 -12.09 2.97
N PRO A 99 8.52 -11.52 4.06
CA PRO A 99 7.70 -11.18 5.24
C PRO A 99 6.59 -10.17 4.92
N PHE A 100 6.85 -9.19 4.05
CA PHE A 100 5.82 -8.28 3.56
C PHE A 100 4.64 -9.02 2.91
N ALA A 101 4.92 -9.96 2.00
CA ALA A 101 3.87 -10.71 1.32
C ALA A 101 3.06 -11.57 2.31
N THR A 102 3.69 -12.11 3.35
CA THR A 102 2.99 -12.81 4.44
C THR A 102 2.08 -11.86 5.22
N TYR A 103 2.59 -10.70 5.65
CA TYR A 103 1.81 -9.66 6.32
C TYR A 103 0.57 -9.27 5.51
N VAL A 104 0.76 -9.00 4.21
CA VAL A 104 -0.32 -8.59 3.31
C VAL A 104 -1.40 -9.66 3.14
N ARG A 105 -1.00 -10.93 2.99
CA ARG A 105 -1.96 -12.05 2.90
C ARG A 105 -2.76 -12.21 4.18
N GLU A 106 -2.10 -12.21 5.34
CA GLU A 106 -2.74 -12.54 6.61
C GLU A 106 -3.56 -11.41 7.20
N LYS A 107 -3.11 -10.16 7.07
CA LYS A 107 -3.77 -9.00 7.71
C LYS A 107 -4.73 -8.26 6.81
N HIS A 108 -4.54 -8.34 5.49
CA HIS A 108 -5.28 -7.52 4.52
C HIS A 108 -6.07 -8.33 3.50
N GLY A 109 -5.95 -9.66 3.50
CA GLY A 109 -6.72 -10.51 2.57
C GLY A 109 -6.43 -10.21 1.10
N LEU A 110 -5.18 -9.88 0.76
CA LEU A 110 -4.74 -9.78 -0.63
C LEU A 110 -3.90 -11.00 -0.99
N GLU A 111 -3.99 -11.47 -2.22
CA GLU A 111 -2.92 -12.30 -2.78
C GLU A 111 -1.65 -11.46 -2.91
N ALA A 112 -0.52 -12.02 -2.53
CA ALA A 112 0.78 -11.38 -2.67
C ALA A 112 1.83 -12.40 -3.11
N THR A 113 2.44 -12.16 -4.27
CA THR A 113 3.47 -13.03 -4.87
C THR A 113 4.77 -12.26 -5.05
N VAL A 114 5.86 -12.81 -4.51
CA VAL A 114 7.21 -12.22 -4.60
C VAL A 114 7.87 -12.67 -5.89
N HIS A 115 8.28 -11.70 -6.71
CA HIS A 115 9.02 -11.93 -7.94
C HIS A 115 10.48 -11.50 -7.75
N ARG A 116 11.36 -12.47 -7.55
CA ARG A 116 12.82 -12.24 -7.41
C ARG A 116 13.49 -11.87 -8.73
N HIS A 117 12.93 -12.39 -9.81
CA HIS A 117 13.23 -12.05 -11.19
C HIS A 117 11.88 -11.77 -11.86
N LEU A 118 11.76 -10.60 -12.48
CA LEU A 118 10.56 -10.16 -13.16
C LEU A 118 10.98 -9.37 -14.39
N ALA A 119 10.58 -9.81 -15.56
CA ALA A 119 10.80 -9.13 -16.83
C ALA A 119 9.73 -8.04 -17.06
N PRO A 120 10.03 -6.99 -17.84
CA PRO A 120 9.04 -5.98 -18.18
C PRO A 120 7.80 -6.52 -18.90
N ALA A 121 7.93 -7.56 -19.73
CA ALA A 121 6.77 -8.19 -20.38
C ALA A 121 5.84 -8.87 -19.37
N GLU A 122 6.40 -9.60 -18.39
CA GLU A 122 5.63 -10.26 -17.32
C GLU A 122 4.89 -9.25 -16.43
N ILE A 123 5.43 -8.03 -16.26
CA ILE A 123 4.69 -6.94 -15.59
C ILE A 123 3.38 -6.67 -16.32
N LEU A 124 3.45 -6.56 -17.65
CA LEU A 124 2.28 -6.21 -18.44
C LEU A 124 1.22 -7.33 -18.39
N ASP A 125 1.65 -8.59 -18.41
CA ASP A 125 0.75 -9.74 -18.23
C ASP A 125 0.08 -9.73 -16.86
N LEU A 126 0.83 -9.45 -15.78
CA LEU A 126 0.26 -9.32 -14.43
C LEU A 126 -0.77 -8.18 -14.33
N LEU A 127 -0.52 -7.06 -15.02
CA LEU A 127 -1.48 -5.94 -15.07
C LEU A 127 -2.76 -6.34 -15.81
N ASP A 128 -2.66 -7.11 -16.90
CA ASP A 128 -3.81 -7.62 -17.66
C ASP A 128 -4.64 -8.63 -16.86
N GLU A 129 -4.01 -9.37 -15.94
CA GLU A 129 -4.69 -10.22 -14.94
C GLU A 129 -5.42 -9.44 -13.84
N GLY A 130 -5.36 -8.10 -13.88
CA GLY A 130 -5.95 -7.23 -12.86
C GLY A 130 -5.16 -7.19 -11.55
N ARG A 131 -3.85 -7.48 -11.60
CA ARG A 131 -2.96 -7.33 -10.44
C ARG A 131 -2.35 -5.94 -10.40
N PHE A 132 -2.09 -5.44 -9.21
CA PHE A 132 -1.12 -4.38 -9.01
C PHE A 132 0.30 -4.95 -8.95
N VAL A 133 1.30 -4.17 -9.34
CA VAL A 133 2.71 -4.57 -9.18
C VAL A 133 3.49 -3.50 -8.43
N MET A 134 3.96 -3.86 -7.23
CA MET A 134 4.95 -3.07 -6.49
C MET A 134 6.33 -3.33 -7.08
N ALA A 135 6.77 -2.48 -8.01
CA ALA A 135 8.02 -2.64 -8.73
C ALA A 135 9.18 -1.92 -8.04
N SER A 136 10.31 -2.63 -7.90
CA SER A 136 11.55 -2.04 -7.41
C SER A 136 12.20 -1.20 -8.49
N VAL A 137 12.35 0.09 -8.24
CA VAL A 137 12.94 1.05 -9.18
C VAL A 137 13.97 1.91 -8.47
N HIS A 138 14.80 2.61 -9.23
CA HIS A 138 15.61 3.68 -8.68
C HIS A 138 14.78 4.95 -8.46
N TYR A 139 14.99 5.65 -7.35
CA TYR A 139 14.22 6.86 -6.99
C TYR A 139 14.34 8.00 -8.02
N ALA A 140 15.41 7.99 -8.82
CA ALA A 140 15.61 8.94 -9.93
C ALA A 140 14.51 8.87 -11.01
N ILE A 141 13.62 7.87 -10.99
CA ILE A 141 12.44 7.79 -11.85
C ILE A 141 11.52 9.02 -11.71
N ARG A 142 11.65 9.83 -10.65
CA ARG A 142 11.06 11.19 -10.54
C ARG A 142 11.39 12.08 -11.74
N HIS A 143 12.55 11.86 -12.37
CA HIS A 143 13.07 12.62 -13.51
C HIS A 143 13.38 11.69 -14.69
N PRO A 144 12.37 11.10 -15.35
CA PRO A 144 12.57 10.01 -16.32
C PRO A 144 13.36 10.43 -17.58
N ARG A 145 13.45 11.74 -17.86
CA ARG A 145 14.28 12.31 -18.94
C ARG A 145 15.77 12.35 -18.61
N ARG A 146 16.18 12.16 -17.35
CA ARG A 146 17.58 12.07 -16.94
C ARG A 146 18.06 10.62 -16.97
N PRO A 147 19.36 10.35 -17.18
CA PRO A 147 19.92 9.01 -17.07
C PRO A 147 19.59 8.37 -15.70
N ALA A 148 19.36 7.06 -15.69
CA ALA A 148 19.19 6.31 -14.45
C ALA A 148 20.58 6.07 -13.84
N PRO A 149 20.89 6.58 -12.64
CA PRO A 149 22.20 6.38 -12.02
C PRO A 149 22.36 4.98 -11.42
N GLY A 150 21.27 4.21 -11.33
CA GLY A 150 21.25 2.86 -10.78
C GLY A 150 19.86 2.23 -10.89
N ARG A 151 19.68 1.10 -10.19
CA ARG A 151 18.43 0.32 -10.14
C ARG A 151 18.09 -0.04 -8.69
N GLY A 152 16.81 0.10 -8.30
CA GLY A 152 16.31 -0.27 -6.97
C GLY A 152 16.49 0.82 -5.90
N GLY A 153 16.10 0.49 -4.66
CA GLY A 153 16.10 1.43 -3.52
C GLY A 153 14.79 2.21 -3.34
N HIS A 154 13.85 2.08 -4.28
CA HIS A 154 12.51 2.68 -4.20
C HIS A 154 11.45 1.71 -4.73
N LEU A 155 10.20 1.90 -4.31
CA LEU A 155 9.04 1.14 -4.79
C LEU A 155 8.00 2.08 -5.39
N VAL A 156 7.46 1.68 -6.54
CA VAL A 156 6.29 2.31 -7.18
C VAL A 156 5.19 1.28 -7.36
N LEU A 157 3.94 1.74 -7.40
CA LEU A 157 2.77 0.89 -7.63
C LEU A 157 2.32 1.01 -9.09
N LEU A 158 2.58 0.00 -9.89
CA LEU A 158 2.04 -0.11 -11.25
C LEU A 158 0.57 -0.51 -11.15
N THR A 159 -0.30 0.23 -11.85
CA THR A 159 -1.76 0.07 -11.74
C THR A 159 -2.45 -0.37 -13.02
N SER A 160 -1.88 -0.04 -14.18
CA SER A 160 -2.43 -0.41 -15.47
C SER A 160 -1.38 -0.22 -16.56
N ARG A 161 -1.68 -0.70 -17.77
CA ARG A 161 -1.00 -0.23 -18.98
C ARG A 161 -1.38 1.23 -19.26
N THR A 162 -0.57 1.90 -20.08
CA THR A 162 -0.98 3.12 -20.77
C THR A 162 -2.14 2.83 -21.72
N ALA A 163 -2.93 3.85 -22.08
CA ALA A 163 -4.09 3.68 -22.96
C ALA A 163 -3.73 3.12 -24.36
N ASP A 164 -2.52 3.38 -24.85
CA ASP A 164 -1.99 2.84 -26.10
C ASP A 164 -1.39 1.43 -25.97
N GLY A 165 -1.34 0.87 -24.75
CA GLY A 165 -0.81 -0.45 -24.44
C GLY A 165 0.72 -0.59 -24.49
N THR A 166 1.46 0.49 -24.80
CA THR A 166 2.92 0.44 -25.04
C THR A 166 3.77 0.71 -23.80
N GLY A 167 3.12 1.07 -22.69
CA GLY A 167 3.77 1.48 -21.45
C GLY A 167 3.00 1.09 -20.21
N VAL A 168 3.48 1.64 -19.10
CA VAL A 168 2.92 1.42 -17.77
C VAL A 168 2.46 2.73 -17.15
N HIS A 169 1.31 2.69 -16.49
CA HIS A 169 0.85 3.73 -15.57
C HIS A 169 1.14 3.29 -14.14
N PHE A 170 1.74 4.19 -13.35
CA PHE A 170 2.13 3.91 -11.97
C PHE A 170 1.95 5.10 -11.05
N HIS A 171 1.79 4.79 -9.76
CA HIS A 171 1.85 5.76 -8.68
C HIS A 171 3.23 5.73 -8.02
N ASN A 172 3.85 6.89 -7.88
CA ASN A 172 5.15 7.08 -7.27
C ASN A 172 5.03 7.77 -5.91
N PRO A 173 5.26 7.05 -4.80
CA PRO A 173 5.21 7.61 -3.45
C PRO A 173 6.13 8.81 -3.19
N SER A 174 7.14 9.01 -4.02
CA SER A 174 8.10 10.12 -3.91
C SER A 174 8.06 11.07 -5.13
N GLY A 175 6.97 11.09 -5.88
CA GLY A 175 6.77 12.05 -6.97
C GLY A 175 6.68 13.48 -6.46
N THR A 176 7.41 14.40 -7.07
CA THR A 176 7.54 15.81 -6.65
C THR A 176 6.49 16.73 -7.26
N SER A 177 5.66 16.22 -8.18
CA SER A 177 4.57 16.92 -8.86
C SER A 177 3.41 15.96 -9.12
N ALA A 178 2.21 16.47 -9.40
CA ALA A 178 1.06 15.63 -9.73
C ALA A 178 1.38 14.63 -10.87
N ALA A 179 2.03 15.10 -11.94
CA ALA A 179 2.41 14.28 -13.10
C ALA A 179 3.53 13.25 -12.82
N THR A 180 4.30 13.42 -11.75
CA THR A 180 5.31 12.41 -11.34
C THR A 180 4.80 11.50 -10.23
N ARG A 181 3.73 11.88 -9.52
CA ARG A 181 3.03 11.08 -8.52
C ARG A 181 2.12 10.04 -9.15
N ALA A 182 1.40 10.40 -10.22
CA ALA A 182 0.69 9.47 -11.09
C ALA A 182 1.22 9.69 -12.50
N ALA A 183 2.02 8.73 -12.97
CA ALA A 183 2.87 8.90 -14.15
C ALA A 183 2.68 7.75 -15.12
N GLU A 184 2.94 8.04 -16.38
CA GLU A 184 2.99 7.07 -17.46
C GLU A 184 4.38 7.07 -18.09
N LEU A 185 4.90 5.89 -18.39
CA LEU A 185 6.16 5.73 -19.13
C LEU A 185 6.04 4.60 -20.14
N PRO A 186 6.61 4.75 -21.35
CA PRO A 186 6.86 3.62 -22.23
C PRO A 186 7.67 2.54 -21.50
N THR A 187 7.40 1.26 -21.78
CA THR A 187 8.02 0.14 -21.05
C THR A 187 9.55 0.21 -21.08
N ALA A 188 10.14 0.56 -22.23
CA ALA A 188 11.59 0.73 -22.37
C ALA A 188 12.17 1.88 -21.51
N ALA A 189 11.41 2.97 -21.33
CA ALA A 189 11.81 4.07 -20.47
C ALA A 189 11.74 3.70 -18.99
N PHE A 190 10.72 2.94 -18.59
CA PHE A 190 10.57 2.40 -17.24
C PHE A 190 11.70 1.41 -16.90
N GLU A 191 12.02 0.50 -17.82
CA GLU A 191 13.02 -0.56 -17.64
C GLU A 191 14.41 -0.03 -17.25
N ARG A 192 14.77 1.17 -17.71
CA ARG A 192 16.02 1.84 -17.31
C ARG A 192 16.16 1.98 -15.79
N PHE A 193 15.07 2.21 -15.07
CA PHE A 193 15.05 2.39 -13.62
C PHE A 193 14.71 1.09 -12.86
N PHE A 194 14.08 0.15 -13.54
CA PHE A 194 13.55 -1.08 -12.96
C PHE A 194 14.66 -2.05 -12.56
N ALA A 195 14.53 -2.63 -11.37
CA ALA A 195 15.53 -3.50 -10.78
C ALA A 195 15.25 -5.00 -11.00
N GLY A 196 14.29 -5.33 -11.89
CA GLY A 196 13.99 -6.72 -12.27
C GLY A 196 13.31 -7.54 -11.18
N ARG A 197 12.64 -6.90 -10.22
CA ARG A 197 12.01 -7.57 -9.07
C ARG A 197 10.86 -6.75 -8.48
N GLY A 198 9.95 -7.41 -7.79
CA GLY A 198 8.82 -6.75 -7.15
C GLY A 198 7.88 -7.71 -6.43
N VAL A 199 6.71 -7.20 -6.07
CA VAL A 199 5.61 -7.99 -5.48
C VAL A 199 4.33 -7.68 -6.25
N SER A 200 3.66 -8.70 -6.77
CA SER A 200 2.32 -8.52 -7.35
C SER A 200 1.25 -8.70 -6.28
N LEU A 201 0.22 -7.88 -6.34
CA LEU A 201 -0.90 -7.85 -5.39
C LEU A 201 -2.23 -8.00 -6.13
N ARG A 202 -3.18 -8.71 -5.53
CA ARG A 202 -4.56 -8.78 -6.03
C ARG A 202 -5.52 -8.92 -4.86
N ALA A 203 -6.65 -8.22 -4.88
CA ALA A 203 -7.71 -8.52 -3.93
C ALA A 203 -8.12 -9.99 -4.07
N THR A 204 -8.13 -10.75 -2.97
CA THR A 204 -8.79 -12.06 -3.01
C THR A 204 -10.27 -11.78 -3.25
N GLY A 205 -10.80 -12.22 -4.38
CA GLY A 205 -12.19 -11.94 -4.72
C GLY A 205 -13.13 -12.48 -3.64
N ALA A 206 -13.86 -11.58 -2.96
CA ALA A 206 -15.23 -11.91 -2.64
C ALA A 206 -15.98 -11.88 -3.99
N GLN A 207 -16.63 -12.98 -4.35
CA GLN A 207 -17.52 -13.01 -5.51
C GLN A 207 -18.49 -11.81 -5.43
N PRO A 208 -18.91 -11.19 -6.55
CA PRO A 208 -19.78 -10.01 -6.56
C PRO A 208 -21.15 -10.13 -5.83
N GLY A 209 -21.46 -11.24 -5.15
CA GLY A 209 -22.74 -11.47 -4.44
C GLY A 209 -22.68 -11.61 -2.92
N GLU A 210 -21.51 -11.69 -2.27
CA GLU A 210 -21.45 -12.06 -0.83
C GLU A 210 -21.45 -10.88 0.15
N ARG A 211 -21.09 -9.66 -0.28
CA ARG A 211 -21.05 -8.49 0.61
C ARG A 211 -22.44 -8.04 1.10
N THR A 212 -23.49 -8.35 0.36
CA THR A 212 -24.87 -7.98 0.75
C THR A 212 -25.43 -8.94 1.81
N GLN A 213 -25.19 -10.25 1.67
CA GLN A 213 -25.75 -11.25 2.60
C GLN A 213 -25.09 -11.23 3.98
N GLN A 214 -23.80 -10.87 4.07
CA GLN A 214 -23.11 -10.80 5.36
C GLN A 214 -23.52 -9.56 6.18
N ARG A 215 -23.89 -8.45 5.51
CA ARG A 215 -24.45 -7.25 6.17
C ARG A 215 -25.87 -7.47 6.68
N GLU A 216 -26.69 -8.26 5.99
CA GLU A 216 -28.05 -8.59 6.44
C GLU A 216 -28.05 -9.62 7.58
N ARG A 217 -27.18 -10.63 7.54
CA ARG A 217 -27.03 -11.61 8.64
C ARG A 217 -26.52 -10.99 9.94
N ALA A 218 -25.72 -9.92 9.86
CA ALA A 218 -25.27 -9.17 11.04
C ALA A 218 -26.37 -8.28 11.64
N ARG A 219 -27.33 -7.81 10.83
CA ARG A 219 -28.47 -6.99 11.30
C ARG A 219 -29.66 -7.82 11.79
N GLY A 220 -29.78 -9.08 11.39
CA GLY A 220 -30.90 -9.97 11.75
C GLY A 220 -30.78 -10.72 13.08
N ARG A 221 -29.66 -10.60 13.82
CA ARG A 221 -29.50 -11.24 15.14
C ARG A 221 -29.90 -10.29 16.27
N SER A 222 -31.19 -9.99 16.38
CA SER A 222 -31.77 -9.45 17.62
C SER A 222 -31.78 -10.54 18.70
N ARG A 223 -31.43 -10.13 19.94
CA ARG A 223 -31.33 -10.95 21.16
C ARG A 223 -32.54 -11.87 21.37
N PRO A 224 -32.37 -13.12 21.86
CA PRO A 224 -33.49 -13.92 22.33
C PRO A 224 -34.07 -13.31 23.62
N PRO A 225 -35.39 -13.42 23.86
CA PRO A 225 -36.01 -12.95 25.09
C PRO A 225 -35.61 -13.83 26.29
N SER A 226 -35.42 -13.21 27.45
CA SER A 226 -35.13 -13.86 28.73
C SER A 226 -36.23 -14.86 29.15
N PRO A 227 -35.89 -15.98 29.80
CA PRO A 227 -36.89 -16.93 30.27
C PRO A 227 -37.63 -16.38 31.50
N VAL A 228 -38.96 -16.43 31.44
CA VAL A 228 -39.86 -16.18 32.57
C VAL A 228 -39.81 -17.39 33.50
N ILE A 229 -39.43 -17.16 34.76
CA ILE A 229 -39.42 -18.17 35.83
C ILE A 229 -40.88 -18.47 36.20
N ALA A 230 -41.35 -19.68 35.90
CA ALA A 230 -42.64 -20.18 36.35
C ALA A 230 -42.49 -20.80 37.75
N ALA A 231 -43.07 -20.15 38.75
CA ALA A 231 -43.23 -20.69 40.10
C ALA A 231 -44.35 -21.73 40.11
N CYS A 232 -44.02 -23.00 40.36
CA CYS A 232 -45.00 -24.06 40.58
C CYS A 232 -45.36 -24.10 42.06
N THR A 233 -46.46 -23.46 42.44
CA THR A 233 -47.11 -23.65 43.75
C THR A 233 -47.99 -24.90 43.71
N ALA A 234 -47.54 -25.97 44.35
CA ALA A 234 -48.39 -27.10 44.70
C ALA A 234 -49.18 -26.77 45.99
N ARG A 235 -50.51 -26.78 45.91
CA ARG A 235 -51.39 -26.93 47.09
C ARG A 235 -52.49 -27.95 46.80
N ARG A 236 -52.36 -29.08 47.53
CA ARG A 236 -53.37 -29.87 48.28
C ARG A 236 -54.66 -30.29 47.60
N HIS A 237 -54.99 -31.58 47.73
CA HIS A 237 -56.19 -32.07 48.43
C HIS A 237 -55.88 -33.51 48.94
N PHE A 238 -55.98 -33.72 50.26
CA PHE A 238 -56.99 -34.53 50.97
C PHE A 238 -56.91 -36.02 50.64
#